data_AF-A0A646KTM1-F1
#
_entry.id   AF-A0A646KTM1-F1
#
_cell.length_a   1.000
_cell.length_b   1.000
_cell.length_c   1.000
_cell.angle_alpha   90.00
_cell.angle_beta   90.00
_cell.angle_gamma   90.00
#
_symmetry.space_group_name_H-M   'P 1'
#
loop_
_entity.id
_entity.type
_entity.pdbx_description
1 polymer ?
#
loop_
_entity_poly.entity_id
_entity_poly.type
_entity_poly.pdbx_seq_one_letter_code
_entity_poly.pdbx_strand_id
1 'polypeptide(L)'
;MSTSPDGPRGAVARHTAYLPAFWDKSTNSRPIWRIDWGHPGFTHRTPPEATPDHQPTALTRSWEQPAPDGSGETWHHLHRGACLGCPWEGPDRRRADEAVEDAHDHTHPGWHTLPAVPERQGRGWLTHIQHLYPDGWFDRGGPIRTLRTGIEKRHRPGAAPGGGYDIAVRPTKRSPNPVVFLSLPLDNAEEAA
;
A
#
# COMPACT_ATOMS: atom_id res chain seq x y z
N MET A 1 25.61 0.00 13.01
CA MET A 1 25.74 -1.40 12.55
C MET A 1 25.36 -1.44 11.09
N SER A 2 26.33 -1.72 10.22
CA SER A 2 26.17 -1.74 8.78
C SER A 2 25.14 -2.78 8.36
N THR A 3 24.07 -2.35 7.70
CA THR A 3 23.18 -3.25 6.95
C THR A 3 24.03 -3.90 5.86
N SER A 4 24.38 -5.17 6.02
CA SER A 4 25.15 -5.87 4.98
C SER A 4 24.36 -5.83 3.66
N PRO A 5 24.93 -5.28 2.57
CA PRO A 5 24.26 -5.18 1.27
C PRO A 5 24.01 -6.54 0.60
N ASP A 6 24.56 -7.64 1.14
CA ASP A 6 24.57 -8.99 0.54
C ASP A 6 23.32 -9.85 0.81
N GLY A 7 22.27 -9.29 1.43
CA GLY A 7 21.01 -10.02 1.61
C GLY A 7 20.21 -10.15 0.31
N PRO A 8 19.29 -11.14 0.20
CA PRO A 8 18.36 -11.21 -0.92
C PRO A 8 17.60 -9.89 -1.07
N ARG A 9 17.52 -9.38 -2.30
CA ARG A 9 16.84 -8.12 -2.66
C ARG A 9 15.54 -8.38 -3.41
N GLY A 10 14.58 -7.48 -3.22
CA GLY A 10 13.22 -7.58 -3.74
C GLY A 10 12.26 -8.20 -2.73
N ALA A 11 10.97 -7.89 -2.89
CA ALA A 11 9.95 -8.34 -1.95
C ALA A 11 9.87 -9.86 -1.85
N VAL A 12 9.86 -10.53 -3.01
CA VAL A 12 9.78 -11.99 -3.13
C VAL A 12 10.97 -12.67 -2.47
N ALA A 13 12.19 -12.26 -2.82
CA ALA A 13 13.39 -12.90 -2.30
C ALA A 13 13.54 -12.72 -0.78
N ARG A 14 13.21 -11.53 -0.25
CA ARG A 14 13.22 -11.27 1.19
C ARG A 14 12.17 -12.09 1.92
N HIS A 15 10.94 -12.14 1.42
CA HIS A 15 9.90 -12.93 2.06
C HIS A 15 10.20 -14.43 2.03
N THR A 16 10.75 -14.92 0.92
CA THR A 16 11.23 -16.30 0.79
C THR A 16 12.29 -16.64 1.84
N ALA A 17 13.26 -15.75 2.06
CA ALA A 17 14.29 -15.95 3.09
C ALA A 17 13.74 -15.84 4.53
N TYR A 18 12.66 -15.07 4.73
CA TYR A 18 11.99 -14.94 6.01
C TYR A 18 11.20 -16.20 6.41
N LEU A 19 10.57 -16.90 5.46
CA LEU A 19 9.64 -17.99 5.75
C LEU A 19 10.22 -19.13 6.63
N PRO A 20 11.44 -19.64 6.41
CA PRO A 20 12.01 -20.66 7.29
C PRO A 20 12.15 -20.17 8.74
N ALA A 21 12.59 -18.93 8.92
CA ALA A 21 12.74 -18.31 10.24
C ALA A 21 11.39 -18.02 10.92
N PHE A 22 10.32 -17.82 10.15
CA PHE A 22 8.97 -17.63 10.71
C PHE A 22 8.45 -18.89 11.41
N TRP A 23 8.75 -20.07 10.87
CA TRP A 23 8.29 -21.34 11.41
C TRP A 23 9.23 -21.92 12.47
N ASP A 24 10.51 -21.57 12.42
CA ASP A 24 11.48 -21.94 13.44
C ASP A 24 11.29 -21.08 14.70
N LYS A 25 10.67 -21.68 15.73
CA LYS A 25 10.45 -21.04 17.04
C LYS A 25 11.75 -20.71 17.79
N SER A 26 12.88 -21.27 17.40
CA SER A 26 14.18 -20.97 18.00
C SER A 26 14.85 -19.74 17.38
N THR A 27 14.41 -19.31 16.19
CA THR A 27 14.94 -18.15 15.48
C THR A 27 14.07 -16.92 15.70
N ASN A 28 14.69 -15.79 16.08
CA ASN A 28 14.01 -14.51 16.09
C ASN A 28 13.90 -13.98 14.65
N SER A 29 12.71 -14.13 14.03
CA SER A 29 12.44 -13.68 12.66
C SER A 29 12.07 -12.20 12.54
N ARG A 30 11.81 -11.51 13.67
CA ARG A 30 11.41 -10.09 13.70
C ARG A 30 12.37 -9.12 12.99
N PRO A 31 13.71 -9.23 13.10
CA PRO A 31 14.65 -8.33 12.43
C PRO A 31 14.87 -8.64 10.94
N ILE A 32 14.33 -9.76 10.43
CA ILE A 32 14.44 -10.14 9.02
C ILE A 32 13.38 -9.35 8.23
N TRP A 33 13.80 -8.74 7.13
CA TRP A 33 12.88 -8.08 6.21
C TRP A 33 11.89 -9.07 5.60
N ARG A 34 10.62 -8.69 5.59
CA ARG A 34 9.51 -9.47 5.02
C ARG A 34 8.43 -8.55 4.49
N ILE A 35 7.61 -9.02 3.56
CA ILE A 35 6.33 -8.38 3.25
C ILE A 35 5.52 -8.26 4.55
N ASP A 36 4.95 -7.08 4.79
CA ASP A 36 4.18 -6.81 6.02
C ASP A 36 2.84 -7.55 6.01
N TRP A 37 2.31 -7.83 7.19
CA TRP A 37 1.09 -8.60 7.35
C TRP A 37 -0.10 -7.92 6.66
N GLY A 38 -0.81 -8.66 5.81
CA GLY A 38 -1.97 -8.17 5.07
C GLY A 38 -1.64 -7.34 3.84
N HIS A 39 -0.36 -7.07 3.55
CA HIS A 39 0.04 -6.42 2.30
C HIS A 39 0.01 -7.40 1.12
N PRO A 40 -0.25 -6.93 -0.12
CA PRO A 40 -0.16 -7.76 -1.32
C PRO A 40 1.14 -8.56 -1.39
N GLY A 41 1.00 -9.85 -1.71
CA GLY A 41 2.12 -10.81 -1.74
C GLY A 41 2.51 -11.39 -0.37
N PHE A 42 1.89 -10.99 0.74
CA PHE A 42 2.13 -11.64 2.03
C PHE A 42 1.56 -13.07 2.03
N THR A 43 2.38 -14.04 2.44
CA THR A 43 1.98 -15.43 2.59
C THR A 43 2.73 -16.06 3.76
N HIS A 44 2.08 -16.83 4.63
CA HIS A 44 2.78 -17.49 5.75
C HIS A 44 3.23 -18.92 5.45
N ARG A 45 2.87 -19.50 4.30
CA ARG A 45 3.14 -20.93 3.99
C ARG A 45 4.05 -21.15 2.80
N THR A 46 3.81 -20.43 1.71
CA THR A 46 4.49 -20.61 0.44
C THR A 46 5.23 -19.33 0.08
N PRO A 47 6.44 -19.41 -0.50
CA PRO A 47 7.07 -18.24 -1.09
C PRO A 47 6.11 -17.54 -2.07
N PRO A 48 6.01 -16.21 -2.03
CA PRO A 48 5.27 -15.47 -3.04
C PRO A 48 5.96 -15.63 -4.38
N GLU A 49 5.19 -15.78 -5.44
CA GLU A 49 5.72 -15.80 -6.79
C GLU A 49 5.92 -14.36 -7.29
N ALA A 50 6.93 -14.16 -8.14
CA ALA A 50 7.09 -12.89 -8.81
C ALA A 50 5.92 -12.68 -9.77
N THR A 51 5.32 -11.49 -9.71
CA THR A 51 4.26 -11.11 -10.66
C THR A 51 4.91 -10.66 -11.96
N PRO A 52 4.34 -10.97 -13.14
CA PRO A 52 4.86 -10.45 -14.41
C PRO A 52 4.75 -8.92 -14.47
N ASP A 53 3.75 -8.36 -13.80
CA ASP A 53 3.54 -6.92 -13.68
C ASP A 53 4.21 -6.34 -12.43
N HIS A 54 4.58 -5.06 -12.51
CA HIS A 54 5.07 -4.31 -11.36
C HIS A 54 3.92 -4.01 -10.39
N GLN A 55 3.74 -4.85 -9.36
CA GLN A 55 2.75 -4.63 -8.31
C GLN A 55 3.37 -4.09 -7.02
N PRO A 56 2.72 -3.14 -6.33
CA PRO A 56 3.23 -2.52 -5.11
C PRO A 56 3.07 -3.44 -3.90
N THR A 57 4.05 -3.41 -3.00
CA THR A 57 3.91 -3.97 -1.65
C THR A 57 4.77 -3.18 -0.65
N ALA A 58 4.68 -3.51 0.63
CA ALA A 58 5.56 -2.93 1.65
C ALA A 58 6.27 -4.03 2.44
N LEU A 59 7.55 -3.78 2.69
CA LEU A 59 8.40 -4.57 3.57
C LEU A 59 8.42 -3.98 4.97
N THR A 60 8.60 -4.84 5.96
CA THR A 60 8.78 -4.48 7.37
C THR A 60 9.89 -5.29 8.02
N ARG A 61 10.55 -4.71 9.02
CA ARG A 61 11.36 -5.42 10.02
C ARG A 61 11.31 -4.69 11.36
N SER A 62 11.48 -5.42 12.45
CA SER A 62 11.80 -4.79 13.74
C SER A 62 13.21 -4.22 13.71
N TRP A 63 13.39 -3.03 14.29
CA TRP A 63 14.64 -2.29 14.29
C TRP A 63 15.14 -2.03 15.72
N GLU A 64 14.31 -1.40 16.55
CA GLU A 64 14.59 -1.11 17.97
C GLU A 64 15.95 -0.40 18.19
N GLN A 65 16.31 0.48 17.26
CA GLN A 65 17.60 1.19 17.20
C GLN A 65 17.38 2.66 16.82
N PRO A 66 18.39 3.52 16.98
CA PRO A 66 18.33 4.91 16.51
C PRO A 66 17.96 4.97 15.03
N ALA A 67 17.16 5.98 14.70
CA ALA A 67 16.66 6.21 13.37
C ALA A 67 17.81 6.35 12.36
N PRO A 68 17.69 5.72 11.17
CA PRO A 68 18.70 5.84 10.12
C PRO A 68 18.78 7.25 9.52
N ASP A 69 17.80 8.12 9.81
CA ASP A 69 17.77 9.52 9.37
C ASP A 69 18.66 10.47 10.20
N GLY A 70 19.31 9.97 11.25
CA GLY A 70 20.19 10.77 12.11
C GLY A 70 19.47 11.65 13.13
N SER A 71 18.13 11.55 13.26
CA SER A 71 17.35 12.32 14.24
C SER A 71 17.67 11.97 15.71
N GLY A 72 18.30 10.82 15.95
CA GLY A 72 18.58 10.32 17.30
C GLY A 72 17.36 9.70 17.99
N GLU A 73 16.18 9.71 17.37
CA GLU A 73 14.99 9.03 17.87
C GLU A 73 15.11 7.51 17.67
N THR A 74 14.66 6.70 18.63
CA THR A 74 14.58 5.25 18.44
C THR A 74 13.33 4.88 17.63
N TRP A 75 13.51 4.11 16.55
CA TRP A 75 12.40 3.56 15.78
C TRP A 75 12.22 2.06 16.09
N HIS A 76 10.99 1.65 16.36
CA HIS A 76 10.66 0.24 16.63
C HIS A 76 10.68 -0.62 15.36
N HIS A 77 10.28 -0.04 14.22
CA HIS A 77 10.18 -0.73 12.94
C HIS A 77 10.79 0.12 11.82
N LEU A 78 11.26 -0.57 10.79
CA LEU A 78 11.58 0.03 9.50
C LEU A 78 10.65 -0.54 8.44
N HIS A 79 10.24 0.34 7.53
CA HIS A 79 9.42 -0.01 6.39
C HIS A 79 10.15 0.37 5.10
N ARG A 80 9.91 -0.38 4.02
CA ARG A 80 10.35 -0.01 2.66
C ARG A 80 9.24 -0.30 1.68
N GLY A 81 9.04 0.60 0.72
CA GLY A 81 8.28 0.25 -0.48
C GLY A 81 9.01 -0.86 -1.23
N ALA A 82 8.28 -1.77 -1.87
CA ALA A 82 8.89 -2.79 -2.70
C ALA A 82 7.99 -3.16 -3.88
N CYS A 83 8.59 -3.79 -4.89
CA CYS A 83 7.88 -4.32 -6.03
C CYS A 83 7.80 -5.85 -5.95
N LEU A 84 6.65 -6.42 -6.31
CA LEU A 84 6.47 -7.86 -6.44
C LEU A 84 6.98 -8.40 -7.79
N GLY A 85 7.08 -7.54 -8.82
CA GLY A 85 7.53 -7.93 -10.15
C GLY A 85 9.02 -7.70 -10.43
N CYS A 86 9.75 -6.97 -9.57
CA CYS A 86 11.19 -6.79 -9.74
C CYS A 86 11.92 -6.57 -8.40
N PRO A 87 13.27 -6.59 -8.39
CA PRO A 87 14.06 -6.44 -7.15
C PRO A 87 14.06 -5.04 -6.51
N TRP A 88 13.25 -4.10 -6.99
CA TRP A 88 13.23 -2.73 -6.49
C TRP A 88 12.72 -2.66 -5.03
N GLU A 89 13.39 -1.82 -4.25
CA GLU A 89 13.07 -1.48 -2.87
C GLU A 89 13.30 0.02 -2.68
N GLY A 90 12.37 0.68 -2.00
CA GLY A 90 12.45 2.08 -1.61
C GLY A 90 13.38 2.31 -0.40
N PRO A 91 13.53 3.58 0.00
CA PRO A 91 14.32 3.97 1.16
C PRO A 91 13.69 3.46 2.47
N ASP A 92 14.49 3.48 3.54
CA ASP A 92 14.01 3.21 4.89
C ASP A 92 13.04 4.29 5.36
N ARG A 93 11.79 3.89 5.63
CA ARG A 93 10.71 4.74 6.12
C ARG A 93 10.34 4.38 7.56
N ARG A 94 9.91 5.41 8.29
CA ARG A 94 9.36 5.23 9.64
C ARG A 94 7.96 4.64 9.60
N ARG A 95 7.16 5.03 8.61
CA ARG A 95 5.75 4.63 8.51
C ARG A 95 5.52 3.73 7.30
N ALA A 96 4.68 2.72 7.48
CA ALA A 96 4.23 1.86 6.39
C ALA A 96 3.53 2.67 5.27
N ASP A 97 2.78 3.72 5.62
CA ASP A 97 2.10 4.57 4.64
C ASP A 97 3.09 5.20 3.64
N GLU A 98 4.21 5.77 4.12
CA GLU A 98 5.25 6.37 3.27
C GLU A 98 5.93 5.32 2.38
N ALA A 99 6.18 4.12 2.93
CA ALA A 99 6.71 3.00 2.15
C ALA A 99 5.74 2.54 1.05
N VAL A 100 4.44 2.55 1.34
CA VAL A 100 3.41 2.23 0.35
C VAL A 100 3.38 3.31 -0.75
N GLU A 101 3.47 4.59 -0.41
CA GLU A 101 3.54 5.69 -1.39
C GLU A 101 4.77 5.53 -2.31
N ASP A 102 5.96 5.24 -1.74
CA ASP A 102 7.17 4.96 -2.53
C ASP A 102 6.96 3.80 -3.52
N ALA A 103 6.29 2.72 -3.07
CA ALA A 103 6.02 1.57 -3.93
C ALA A 103 5.11 1.93 -5.12
N HIS A 104 4.18 2.86 -4.92
CA HIS A 104 3.32 3.34 -5.99
C HIS A 104 4.04 4.30 -6.93
N ASP A 105 4.97 5.12 -6.45
CA ASP A 105 5.81 5.95 -7.32
C ASP A 105 6.63 5.08 -8.30
N HIS A 106 7.07 3.91 -7.86
CA HIS A 106 7.76 2.93 -8.71
C HIS A 106 6.82 2.18 -9.66
N THR A 107 5.70 1.66 -9.15
CA THR A 107 4.83 0.73 -9.89
C THR A 107 3.76 1.40 -10.73
N HIS A 108 3.31 2.58 -10.32
CA HIS A 108 2.18 3.31 -10.89
C HIS A 108 2.50 4.81 -11.02
N PRO A 109 3.47 5.22 -11.87
CA PRO A 109 3.80 6.62 -12.06
C PRO A 109 2.55 7.47 -12.38
N GLY A 110 2.43 8.62 -11.72
CA GLY A 110 1.26 9.50 -11.87
C GLY A 110 0.05 9.12 -10.99
N TRP A 111 0.12 8.09 -10.15
CA TRP A 111 -0.98 7.74 -9.24
C TRP A 111 -1.44 8.94 -8.38
N HIS A 112 -0.49 9.75 -7.90
CA HIS A 112 -0.74 10.96 -7.10
C HIS A 112 -1.47 12.09 -7.84
N THR A 113 -1.59 12.05 -9.16
CA THR A 113 -2.37 13.04 -9.94
C THR A 113 -3.79 12.58 -10.23
N LEU A 114 -4.13 11.30 -9.99
CA LEU A 114 -5.47 10.77 -10.21
C LEU A 114 -6.48 11.30 -9.20
N PRO A 115 -7.76 11.45 -9.55
CA PRO A 115 -8.74 12.04 -8.65
C PRO A 115 -8.91 11.25 -7.34
N ALA A 116 -8.92 11.97 -6.21
CA ALA A 116 -9.32 11.39 -4.94
C ALA A 116 -10.86 11.34 -4.88
N VAL A 117 -11.41 10.18 -4.54
CA VAL A 117 -12.84 9.90 -4.54
C VAL A 117 -13.36 9.77 -3.11
N PRO A 118 -14.66 9.94 -2.85
CA PRO A 118 -15.23 9.63 -1.53
C PRO A 118 -15.09 8.13 -1.22
N GLU A 119 -15.17 7.80 0.08
CA GLU A 119 -15.29 6.40 0.53
C GLU A 119 -16.43 5.69 -0.21
N ARG A 120 -16.35 4.36 -0.35
CA ARG A 120 -17.31 3.58 -1.13
C ARG A 120 -18.76 3.85 -0.71
N GLN A 121 -19.56 4.41 -1.63
CA GLN A 121 -20.97 4.76 -1.40
C GLN A 121 -21.89 4.15 -2.49
N GLY A 122 -22.80 3.25 -2.09
CA GLY A 122 -23.89 2.80 -2.96
C GLY A 122 -23.49 1.87 -4.12
N ARG A 123 -24.49 1.52 -4.96
CA ARG A 123 -24.37 0.48 -6.01
C ARG A 123 -23.63 0.94 -7.27
N GLY A 124 -23.50 2.24 -7.53
CA GLY A 124 -22.84 2.80 -8.73
C GLY A 124 -21.37 3.18 -8.56
N TRP A 125 -20.81 3.07 -7.34
CA TRP A 125 -19.48 3.60 -7.04
C TRP A 125 -18.37 2.95 -7.85
N LEU A 126 -18.39 1.62 -8.03
CA LEU A 126 -17.35 0.92 -8.80
C LEU A 126 -17.33 1.37 -10.26
N THR A 127 -18.51 1.48 -10.88
CA THR A 127 -18.63 2.00 -12.25
C THR A 127 -18.11 3.43 -12.34
N HIS A 128 -18.44 4.28 -11.37
CA HIS A 128 -17.98 5.67 -11.36
C HIS A 128 -16.44 5.76 -11.32
N ILE A 129 -15.78 5.03 -10.41
CA ILE A 129 -14.32 5.09 -10.31
C ILE A 129 -13.62 4.46 -11.52
N GLN A 130 -14.21 3.45 -12.16
CA GLN A 130 -13.65 2.88 -13.40
C GLN A 130 -13.61 3.90 -14.55
N HIS A 131 -14.50 4.89 -14.57
CA HIS A 131 -14.45 5.98 -15.57
C HIS A 131 -13.44 7.09 -15.22
N LEU A 132 -13.02 7.19 -13.96
CA LEU A 132 -12.10 8.22 -13.48
C LEU A 132 -10.63 7.80 -13.53
N TYR A 133 -10.37 6.49 -13.55
CA TYR A 133 -9.04 5.91 -13.52
C TYR A 133 -8.72 5.28 -14.89
N PRO A 134 -7.44 5.19 -15.28
CA PRO A 134 -7.07 4.59 -16.55
C PRO A 134 -7.57 3.14 -16.70
N ASP A 135 -7.80 2.71 -17.95
CA ASP A 135 -8.20 1.33 -18.23
C ASP A 135 -7.17 0.32 -17.71
N GLY A 136 -7.66 -0.75 -17.08
CA GLY A 136 -6.85 -1.79 -16.45
C GLY A 136 -6.01 -1.31 -15.26
N TRP A 137 -6.25 -0.11 -14.73
CA TRP A 137 -5.49 0.44 -13.60
C TRP A 137 -5.54 -0.46 -12.37
N PHE A 138 -6.75 -0.89 -12.00
CA PHE A 138 -6.98 -1.72 -10.83
C PHE A 138 -6.52 -3.17 -11.03
N ASP A 139 -6.60 -3.69 -12.25
CA ASP A 139 -6.14 -5.05 -12.58
C ASP A 139 -4.62 -5.20 -12.41
N ARG A 140 -3.87 -4.11 -12.63
CA ARG A 140 -2.42 -4.05 -12.39
C ARG A 140 -2.05 -3.76 -10.93
N GLY A 141 -3.03 -3.72 -10.02
CA GLY A 141 -2.82 -3.41 -8.61
C GLY A 141 -2.69 -1.91 -8.32
N GLY A 142 -3.17 -1.05 -9.23
CA GLY A 142 -3.17 0.39 -9.05
C GLY A 142 -3.99 0.82 -7.83
N PRO A 143 -3.55 1.87 -7.11
CA PRO A 143 -4.22 2.31 -5.91
C PRO A 143 -5.49 3.08 -6.26
N ILE A 144 -6.44 3.05 -5.33
CA ILE A 144 -7.51 4.05 -5.26
C ILE A 144 -7.13 5.11 -4.24
N ARG A 145 -7.43 6.37 -4.54
CA ARG A 145 -7.23 7.49 -3.62
C ARG A 145 -8.55 7.87 -2.99
N THR A 146 -8.67 7.70 -1.68
CA THR A 146 -9.93 7.94 -0.97
C THR A 146 -9.80 9.13 -0.04
N LEU A 147 -10.71 10.10 -0.17
CA LEU A 147 -10.84 11.22 0.75
C LEU A 147 -11.36 10.73 2.10
N ARG A 148 -10.53 10.84 3.14
CA ARG A 148 -10.90 10.42 4.50
C ARG A 148 -10.93 11.61 5.46
N THR A 149 -12.10 11.83 6.03
CA THR A 149 -12.38 12.88 7.03
C THR A 149 -12.40 12.34 8.46
N GLY A 150 -12.46 11.01 8.64
CA GLY A 150 -12.54 10.34 9.93
C GLY A 150 -11.21 10.18 10.69
N ILE A 151 -11.27 9.41 11.77
CA ILE A 151 -10.12 9.10 12.63
C ILE A 151 -9.12 8.19 11.89
N GLU A 152 -9.61 7.30 11.02
CA GLU A 152 -8.78 6.34 10.30
C GLU A 152 -8.10 6.98 9.09
N LYS A 153 -6.79 7.19 9.21
CA LYS A 153 -5.98 7.93 8.24
C LYS A 153 -4.89 7.08 7.59
N ARG A 154 -4.85 5.79 7.87
CA ARG A 154 -3.84 4.84 7.37
C ARG A 154 -4.23 4.28 6.02
N HIS A 155 -3.27 3.94 5.18
CA HIS A 155 -3.58 3.22 3.94
C HIS A 155 -4.10 1.82 4.27
N ARG A 156 -5.00 1.31 3.42
CA ARG A 156 -5.59 -0.03 3.58
C ARG A 156 -5.08 -0.91 2.44
N PRO A 157 -4.14 -1.82 2.71
CA PRO A 157 -3.72 -2.83 1.73
C PRO A 157 -4.89 -3.75 1.37
N GLY A 158 -4.97 -4.16 0.10
CA GLY A 158 -6.02 -5.09 -0.38
C GLY A 158 -7.40 -4.48 -0.58
N ALA A 159 -7.59 -3.18 -0.27
CA ALA A 159 -8.91 -2.55 -0.25
C ALA A 159 -9.28 -1.79 -1.53
N ALA A 160 -8.34 -1.61 -2.47
CA ALA A 160 -8.70 -1.10 -3.80
C ALA A 160 -9.49 -2.15 -4.59
N PRO A 161 -10.27 -1.72 -5.60
CA PRO A 161 -10.69 -2.65 -6.64
C PRO A 161 -9.48 -3.40 -7.20
N GLY A 162 -9.63 -4.70 -7.48
CA GLY A 162 -8.52 -5.54 -7.93
C GLY A 162 -7.54 -5.97 -6.83
N GLY A 163 -7.73 -5.57 -5.57
CA GLY A 163 -6.90 -6.02 -4.45
C GLY A 163 -5.62 -5.20 -4.22
N GLY A 164 -5.49 -4.03 -4.85
CA GLY A 164 -4.44 -3.04 -4.58
C GLY A 164 -4.67 -2.24 -3.29
N TYR A 165 -4.12 -1.03 -3.21
CA TYR A 165 -4.18 -0.19 -2.01
C TYR A 165 -5.28 0.88 -2.06
N ASP A 166 -6.03 1.01 -0.98
CA ASP A 166 -6.81 2.22 -0.70
C ASP A 166 -5.95 3.23 0.07
N ILE A 167 -5.47 4.23 -0.64
CA ILE A 167 -4.61 5.30 -0.15
C ILE A 167 -5.48 6.42 0.42
N ALA A 168 -5.37 6.61 1.73
CA ALA A 168 -6.05 7.67 2.45
C ALA A 168 -5.47 9.05 2.08
N VAL A 169 -6.29 9.89 1.45
CA VAL A 169 -5.99 11.29 1.16
C VAL A 169 -6.73 12.18 2.14
N ARG A 170 -6.02 13.11 2.77
CA ARG A 170 -6.66 14.13 3.61
C ARG A 170 -7.16 15.28 2.74
N PRO A 171 -8.37 15.80 2.97
CA PRO A 171 -8.79 17.03 2.34
C PRO A 171 -7.83 18.17 2.73
N THR A 172 -7.32 18.90 1.73
CA THR A 172 -6.52 20.09 2.00
C THR A 172 -7.42 21.19 2.56
N LYS A 173 -6.95 21.94 3.57
CA LYS A 173 -7.72 23.06 4.15
C LYS A 173 -7.98 24.22 3.16
N ARG A 174 -7.41 24.16 1.95
CA ARG A 174 -7.50 25.15 0.88
C ARG A 174 -7.68 24.43 -0.46
N SER A 175 -8.93 24.13 -0.80
CA SER A 175 -9.41 24.08 -2.18
C SER A 175 -10.91 24.41 -2.14
N PRO A 176 -11.39 25.51 -2.75
CA PRO A 176 -12.81 25.83 -2.78
C PRO A 176 -13.64 24.95 -3.71
N ASN A 177 -13.09 23.87 -4.28
CA ASN A 177 -13.83 22.94 -5.12
C ASN A 177 -13.30 21.52 -4.92
N PRO A 178 -14.00 20.65 -4.17
CA PRO A 178 -13.87 19.22 -4.41
C PRO A 178 -14.38 18.98 -5.84
N VAL A 179 -13.49 18.54 -6.72
CA VAL A 179 -13.81 18.20 -8.10
C VAL A 179 -14.96 17.18 -8.07
N VAL A 180 -16.14 17.66 -8.45
CA VAL A 180 -17.31 16.93 -8.93
C VAL A 180 -17.98 16.00 -7.91
N PHE A 181 -18.80 16.60 -7.04
CA PHE A 181 -20.09 16.01 -6.66
C PHE A 181 -21.00 16.02 -7.91
N LEU A 182 -20.77 15.14 -8.88
CA LEU A 182 -21.88 14.70 -9.73
C LEU A 182 -22.64 13.72 -8.85
N SER A 183 -23.64 14.27 -8.17
CA SER A 183 -24.74 13.55 -7.55
C SER A 183 -25.04 12.30 -8.37
N LEU A 184 -24.64 11.14 -7.86
CA LEU A 184 -25.33 9.91 -8.18
C LEU A 184 -26.79 10.20 -7.82
N PRO A 185 -27.76 10.09 -8.74
CA PRO A 185 -29.15 10.13 -8.35
C PRO A 185 -29.32 9.03 -7.30
N LEU A 186 -29.57 9.47 -6.06
CA LEU A 186 -30.20 8.60 -5.08
C LEU A 186 -31.56 8.33 -5.70
N ASP A 187 -31.72 7.13 -6.28
CA ASP A 187 -33.03 6.65 -6.69
C ASP A 187 -33.93 6.74 -5.45
N ASN A 188 -34.73 7.79 -5.39
CA ASN A 188 -35.83 7.91 -4.47
C ASN A 188 -36.82 6.83 -4.87
N ALA A 189 -36.80 5.71 -4.15
CA ALA A 189 -37.94 4.82 -4.09
C ALA A 189 -39.06 5.55 -3.33
N GLU A 190 -39.79 6.42 -4.03
CA GLU A 190 -41.17 6.72 -3.68
C GLU A 190 -42.02 5.52 -4.14
N GLU A 191 -42.21 4.59 -3.20
CA GLU A 191 -43.29 3.61 -3.28
C GLU A 191 -44.58 4.34 -2.90
N ALA A 192 -45.28 4.85 -3.91
CA ALA A 192 -46.67 5.30 -3.82
C ALA A 192 -47.47 4.72 -4.99
N ALA A 193 -48.03 3.53 -4.76
CA ALA A 193 -49.27 3.05 -5.39
C ALA A 193 -49.87 1.93 -4.54
#